data_AF-A0A0S2LQF4-F1
#
_entry.id   AF-A0A0S2LQF4-F1
#
_cell.length_a   1.000
_cell.length_b   1.000
_cell.length_c   1.000
_cell.angle_alpha   90.00
_cell.angle_beta   90.00
_cell.angle_gamma   90.00
#
_symmetry.space_group_name_H-M   'P 1'
#
loop_
_entity.id
_entity.type
_entity.pdbx_description
1 polymer ?
#
loop_
_entity_poly.entity_id
_entity_poly.type
_entity_poly.pdbx_seq_one_letter_code
_entity_poly.pdbx_strand_id
1 'polypeptide(L)' 'MAVPKKRTSKSKKNLRKTAWKQKVQKQATRALFLANYLLKNKPEDPAIEKLLKNLNQDNSSSDSVDKKE' A
#
# COMPACT_ATOMS: atom_id res chain seq x y z
N MET A 1 -30.17 14.34 7.59
CA MET A 1 -29.13 13.62 6.82
C MET A 1 -29.71 13.27 5.45
N ALA A 2 -28.93 13.40 4.38
CA ALA A 2 -29.39 13.01 3.05
C ALA A 2 -29.42 11.47 2.94
N VAL A 3 -30.58 10.92 2.56
CA VAL A 3 -30.77 9.48 2.35
C VAL A 3 -30.84 9.19 0.85
N PRO A 4 -30.18 8.14 0.34
CA PRO A 4 -30.27 7.79 -1.07
C PRO A 4 -31.70 7.42 -1.45
N LYS A 5 -32.29 8.17 -2.39
CA LYS A 5 -33.66 7.92 -2.86
C LYS A 5 -33.82 6.56 -3.53
N LYS A 6 -32.77 6.04 -4.16
CA LYS A 6 -32.72 4.74 -4.86
C LYS A 6 -31.37 4.06 -4.66
N ARG A 7 -31.36 2.73 -4.73
CA ARG A 7 -30.11 1.95 -4.69
C ARG A 7 -29.26 2.26 -5.93
N THR A 8 -27.95 2.34 -5.75
CA THR A 8 -27.04 2.42 -6.89
C THR A 8 -27.02 1.10 -7.65
N SER A 9 -27.04 1.17 -8.98
CA SER A 9 -26.96 -0.03 -9.83
C SER A 9 -25.68 -0.83 -9.57
N LYS A 10 -25.72 -2.14 -9.87
CA LYS A 10 -24.57 -3.05 -9.73
C LYS A 10 -23.36 -2.53 -10.52
N SER A 11 -23.58 -2.04 -11.73
CA SER A 11 -22.54 -1.45 -12.58
C SER A 11 -21.86 -0.24 -11.92
N LYS A 12 -22.64 0.76 -11.46
CA LYS A 12 -22.09 1.95 -10.78
C LYS A 12 -21.34 1.60 -9.48
N LYS A 13 -21.83 0.62 -8.73
CA LYS A 13 -21.13 0.11 -7.53
C LYS A 13 -19.79 -0.54 -7.89
N ASN A 14 -19.76 -1.37 -8.93
CA ASN A 14 -18.54 -2.06 -9.36
C ASN A 14 -17.49 -1.08 -9.88
N LEU A 15 -17.89 -0.08 -10.67
CA LEU A 15 -16.99 0.95 -11.18
C LEU A 15 -16.30 1.75 -10.06
N ARG A 16 -17.02 2.07 -8.98
CA ARG A 16 -16.39 2.70 -7.80
C ARG A 16 -15.37 1.79 -7.13
N LYS A 17 -15.67 0.49 -7.02
CA LYS A 17 -14.74 -0.50 -6.44
C LYS A 17 -13.50 -0.68 -7.30
N THR A 18 -13.62 -0.72 -8.63
CA THR A 18 -12.47 -0.84 -9.53
C THR A 18 -11.57 0.38 -9.43
N ALA A 19 -12.12 1.59 -9.37
CA ALA A 19 -11.34 2.81 -9.17
C ALA A 19 -10.54 2.77 -7.86
N TRP A 20 -11.09 2.24 -6.77
CA TRP A 20 -10.35 2.04 -5.53
C TRP A 20 -9.22 1.00 -5.68
N LYS A 21 -9.51 -0.15 -6.31
CA LYS A 21 -8.51 -1.20 -6.57
C LYS A 21 -7.36 -0.72 -7.45
N GLN A 22 -7.65 0.11 -8.45
CA GLN A 22 -6.64 0.70 -9.34
C GLN A 22 -5.64 1.59 -8.58
N LYS A 23 -6.06 2.27 -7.51
CA LYS A 23 -5.14 3.03 -6.65
C LYS A 23 -4.15 2.09 -5.96
N VAL A 24 -4.64 0.99 -5.40
CA VAL A 24 -3.82 0.00 -4.69
C VAL A 24 -2.88 -0.75 -5.66
N GLN A 25 -3.31 -0.97 -6.90
CA GLN A 25 -2.51 -1.68 -7.90
C GLN A 25 -1.13 -1.06 -8.11
N LYS A 26 -1.00 0.28 -8.07
CA LYS A 26 0.30 0.97 -8.21
C LYS A 26 1.26 0.65 -7.05
N GLN A 27 0.74 0.45 -5.85
CA GLN A 27 1.53 0.11 -4.67
C GLN A 27 1.90 -1.36 -4.71
N ALA A 28 0.97 -2.23 -5.12
CA ALA A 28 1.22 -3.65 -5.29
C ALA A 28 2.32 -3.93 -6.34
N THR A 29 2.33 -3.22 -7.47
CA THR A 29 3.38 -3.39 -8.49
C THR A 29 4.76 -2.97 -7.98
N ARG A 30 4.84 -1.86 -7.24
CA ARG A 30 6.08 -1.40 -6.61
C ARG A 30 6.59 -2.40 -5.56
N ALA A 31 5.70 -2.87 -4.69
CA ALA A 31 6.05 -3.85 -3.66
C ALA A 31 6.56 -5.16 -4.28
N LEU A 32 5.91 -5.65 -5.34
CA LEU A 32 6.33 -6.85 -6.06
C LEU A 32 7.70 -6.65 -6.71
N PHE A 33 7.93 -5.51 -7.37
CA PHE A 33 9.23 -5.19 -7.96
C PHE A 33 10.34 -5.18 -6.90
N LEU A 34 10.11 -4.51 -5.77
CA LEU A 34 11.06 -4.46 -4.66
C LEU A 34 11.34 -5.85 -4.09
N ALA A 35 10.31 -6.67 -3.86
CA ALA A 35 10.49 -8.04 -3.37
C ALA A 35 11.35 -8.88 -4.32
N ASN A 36 11.09 -8.83 -5.63
CA ASN A 36 11.89 -9.51 -6.64
C ASN A 36 13.33 -8.98 -6.71
N TYR A 37 13.51 -7.67 -6.55
CA TYR A 37 14.84 -7.05 -6.53
C TYR A 37 15.64 -7.52 -5.31
N LEU A 38 15.03 -7.56 -4.12
CA LEU A 38 15.68 -8.07 -2.91
C LEU A 38 16.03 -9.56 -3.03
N LEU A 39 15.14 -10.38 -3.60
CA LEU A 39 15.39 -11.82 -3.72
C LEU A 39 16.56 -12.15 -4.67
N LYS A 40 16.78 -11.34 -5.71
CA LYS A 40 17.83 -11.57 -6.72
C LYS A 40 19.20 -11.10 -6.29
N ASN A 41 19.26 -10.08 -5.44
CA ASN A 41 20.51 -9.43 -5.07
C ASN A 41 20.96 -9.86 -3.68
N LYS A 42 22.27 -9.78 -3.44
CA LYS A 42 22.86 -10.16 -2.14
C LYS A 42 22.70 -9.01 -1.13
N PRO A 43 22.53 -9.30 0.16
CA PRO A 43 22.40 -8.28 1.19
C PRO A 43 23.66 -7.41 1.35
N GLU A 44 24.83 -7.94 0.96
CA GLU A 44 26.13 -7.26 1.03
C GLU A 44 26.27 -6.07 0.06
N ASP A 45 25.31 -5.86 -0.85
CA ASP A 45 25.31 -4.69 -1.72
C ASP A 45 24.93 -3.45 -0.88
N PRO A 46 25.80 -2.44 -0.77
CA PRO A 46 25.57 -1.27 0.09
C PRO A 46 24.28 -0.50 -0.26
N ALA A 47 23.82 -0.61 -1.51
CA ALA A 47 22.54 -0.03 -1.93
C ALA A 47 21.33 -0.71 -1.27
N ILE A 48 21.41 -2.02 -1.03
CA ILE A 48 20.34 -2.85 -0.45
C ILE A 48 20.27 -2.68 1.05
N GLU A 49 21.42 -2.64 1.73
CA GLU A 49 21.48 -2.38 3.18
C GLU A 49 20.80 -1.04 3.52
N LYS A 50 21.08 0.00 2.73
CA LYS A 50 20.45 1.32 2.90
C LYS A 50 18.93 1.25 2.70
N LEU A 51 18.45 0.50 1.71
CA LEU A 51 17.02 0.27 1.49
C LEU A 51 16.35 -0.46 2.66
N LEU A 52 16.98 -1.54 3.15
CA LEU A 52 16.49 -2.32 4.30
C LEU A 52 16.40 -1.46 5.57
N LYS A 53 17.39 -0.60 5.80
CA LYS A 53 17.40 0.33 6.94
C LYS A 53 16.26 1.34 6.88
N ASN A 54 15.97 1.89 5.69
CA ASN A 54 14.88 2.85 5.51
C ASN A 54 13.51 2.19 5.73
N LEU A 55 13.29 0.97 5.21
CA LEU A 55 12.04 0.22 5.43
C LEU A 55 11.78 -0.08 6.91
N ASN A 56 12.82 -0.30 7.71
CA ASN A 56 12.69 -0.57 9.14
C ASN A 56 12.34 0.67 9.98
N GLN A 57 12.66 1.88 9.51
CA GLN A 57 12.33 3.14 10.22
C GLN A 57 10.86 3.56 10.03
N ASP A 58 10.25 3.22 8.90
CA ASP A 58 8.85 3.56 8.62
C ASP A 58 7.87 2.77 9.51
N ASN A 59 8.21 1.54 9.89
CA ASN A 59 7.38 0.69 10.76
C ASN A 59 7.41 1.11 12.24
N SER A 60 8.53 1.64 12.74
CA SER A 60 8.61 2.09 14.15
C SER A 60 7.88 3.41 14.41
N SER A 61 7.57 4.17 13.35
CA SER A 61 6.87 5.45 13.43
C SER A 61 5.34 5.27 13.53
N SER A 62 4.79 4.20 12.94
CA SER A 62 3.34 3.92 12.95
C SER A 62 2.81 3.40 14.29
N ASP A 63 3.65 2.75 15.10
CA ASP A 63 3.25 2.21 16.41
C ASP A 63 3.02 3.29 17.48
N SER A 64 3.34 4.55 17.19
CA SER A 64 3.24 5.67 18.14
C SER A 64 1.94 6.51 18.02
N VAL A 65 1.13 6.29 16.98
CA VAL A 65 -0.03 7.16 16.68
C VAL A 65 -1.33 6.70 17.35
N ASP A 66 -1.42 5.44 17.81
CA ASP A 66 -2.62 4.88 18.45
C ASP A 66 -2.69 5.04 19.99
N LYS A 67 -1.88 5.93 20.59
CA LYS A 67 -1.84 6.22 22.04
C LYS A 67 -2.28 7.65 22.41
N LYS A 68 -3.21 8.25 21.67
CA LYS A 68 -3.93 9.45 22.16
C LYS A 68 -5.38 9.09 22.44
N GLU A 69 -5.70 9.22 23.73
CA GLU A 69 -7.00 9.16 24.40
C GLU A 69 -8.17 9.78 23.63
#